data_AF-A0A7L1FPP7-F1
#
_entry.id   AF-A0A7L1FPP7-F1
#
_cell.length_a   1.000
_cell.length_b   1.000
_cell.length_c   1.000
_cell.angle_alpha   90.00
_cell.angle_beta   90.00
_cell.angle_gamma   90.00
#
_symmetry.space_group_name_H-M   'P 1'
#
loop_
_entity.id
_entity.type
_entity.pdbx_description
1 polymer ?
#
loop_
_entity_poly.entity_id
_entity_poly.type
_entity_poly.pdbx_seq_one_letter_code
_entity_poly.pdbx_strand_id
1 'polypeptide(L)'
;YYLMNIHVTPRAIYLSRHGESQLNLRGRIGGDSGLSPRGQQYAQALAQFIRSQNIRELKVWTSHMKRTIQTAEALGVPYEQWKALNEIDA
;
A
#
# COMPACT_ATOMS: atom_id res chain seq x y z
N TYR A 1 -2.44 -16.69 23.32
CA TYR A 1 -2.13 -15.45 22.58
C TYR A 1 -2.93 -15.31 21.29
N TYR A 2 -2.85 -16.25 20.33
CA TYR A 2 -3.57 -16.17 19.04
C TYR A 2 -5.09 -15.97 19.19
N LEU A 3 -5.76 -16.79 20.00
CA LEU A 3 -7.21 -16.69 20.24
C LEU A 3 -7.66 -15.36 20.88
N MET A 4 -6.74 -14.62 21.52
CA MET A 4 -7.05 -13.29 22.08
C MET A 4 -7.06 -12.19 21.02
N ASN A 5 -6.59 -12.48 19.79
CA ASN A 5 -6.44 -11.51 18.70
C ASN A 5 -7.35 -11.82 17.50
N ILE A 6 -8.07 -12.94 17.50
CA ILE A 6 -9.07 -13.23 16.47
C ILE A 6 -10.33 -12.40 16.72
N HIS A 7 -11.01 -12.01 15.65
CA HIS A 7 -12.26 -11.27 15.74
C HIS A 7 -13.28 -11.92 14.80
N VAL A 8 -14.52 -12.06 15.27
CA VAL A 8 -15.64 -12.61 14.48
C VAL A 8 -16.49 -11.52 13.82
N THR A 9 -16.30 -10.26 14.21
CA THR A 9 -16.97 -9.11 13.58
C THR A 9 -16.56 -9.01 12.11
N PRO A 10 -17.52 -8.95 11.16
CA PRO A 10 -17.21 -8.82 9.74
C PRO A 10 -16.36 -7.58 9.44
N ARG A 11 -15.29 -7.78 8.66
CA ARG A 11 -14.42 -6.71 8.17
C ARG A 11 -13.76 -7.11 6.86
N ALA A 12 -13.46 -6.13 6.02
CA ALA A 12 -12.68 -6.33 4.81
C ALA A 12 -11.21 -5.98 5.06
N ILE A 13 -10.29 -6.81 4.57
CA ILE A 13 -8.85 -6.53 4.51
C ILE A 13 -8.48 -6.46 3.04
N TYR A 14 -7.98 -5.32 2.60
CA TYR A 14 -7.51 -5.10 1.24
C TYR A 14 -6.00 -5.20 1.20
N LEU A 15 -5.47 -6.01 0.30
CA LEU A 15 -4.04 -6.14 0.06
C LEU A 15 -3.73 -5.72 -1.36
N SER A 16 -2.76 -4.84 -1.51
CA SER A 16 -2.19 -4.52 -2.81
C SER A 16 -0.72 -4.18 -2.67
N ARG A 17 0.02 -4.34 -3.76
CA ARG A 17 1.37 -3.83 -3.90
C ARG A 17 1.33 -2.31 -4.11
N HIS A 18 2.49 -1.68 -4.00
CA HIS A 18 2.70 -0.33 -4.52
C HIS A 18 2.43 -0.27 -6.04
N GLY A 19 2.13 0.92 -6.56
CA GLY A 19 2.13 1.15 -8.00
C GLY A 19 3.49 0.82 -8.62
N GLU A 20 3.52 0.47 -9.91
CA GLU A 20 4.74 0.13 -10.64
C GLU A 20 5.86 1.16 -10.38
N SER A 21 7.07 0.69 -10.05
CA SER A 21 8.22 1.55 -9.73
C SER A 21 9.22 1.68 -10.90
N GLN A 22 10.12 2.66 -10.81
CA GLN A 22 11.21 2.82 -11.79
C GLN A 22 12.13 1.57 -11.86
N LEU A 23 12.37 0.89 -10.73
CA LEU A 23 13.16 -0.34 -10.72
C LEU A 23 12.39 -1.53 -11.32
N ASN A 24 11.07 -1.57 -11.18
CA ASN A 24 10.26 -2.59 -11.86
C ASN A 24 10.38 -2.50 -13.38
N LEU A 25 10.36 -1.30 -13.94
CA LEU A 25 10.58 -1.09 -15.38
C LEU A 25 11.94 -1.60 -15.87
N ARG A 26 12.95 -1.59 -14.99
CA ARG A 26 14.30 -2.07 -15.28
C ARG A 26 14.52 -3.55 -14.91
N GLY A 27 13.47 -4.25 -14.45
CA GLY A 27 13.57 -5.63 -13.98
C GLY A 27 14.47 -5.81 -12.76
N ARG A 28 14.69 -4.75 -11.97
CA ARG A 28 15.56 -4.79 -10.79
C ARG A 28 14.74 -5.08 -9.53
N ILE A 29 15.30 -5.93 -8.67
CA ILE A 29 14.73 -6.32 -7.37
C ILE A 29 15.32 -5.41 -6.28
N GLY A 30 14.54 -5.14 -5.23
CA GLY A 30 14.97 -4.33 -4.09
C GLY A 30 15.05 -2.84 -4.38
N GLY A 31 15.87 -2.14 -3.57
CA GLY A 31 16.06 -0.69 -3.64
C GLY A 31 14.83 0.13 -3.22
N ASP A 32 14.96 1.46 -3.32
CA ASP A 32 13.94 2.41 -2.85
C ASP A 32 13.53 3.44 -3.94
N SER A 33 13.31 2.95 -5.16
CA SER A 33 12.84 3.82 -6.23
C SER A 33 11.37 4.21 -6.06
N GLY A 34 11.03 5.44 -6.46
CA GLY A 34 9.65 5.90 -6.55
C GLY A 34 8.85 5.29 -7.71
N LEU A 35 7.61 5.73 -7.83
CA LEU A 35 6.66 5.28 -8.84
C LEU A 35 7.07 5.66 -10.27
N SER A 36 6.72 4.81 -11.22
CA SER A 36 6.65 5.13 -12.65
C SER A 36 5.42 6.01 -12.93
N PRO A 37 5.32 6.64 -14.12
CA PRO A 37 4.10 7.34 -14.52
C PRO A 37 2.85 6.45 -14.45
N ARG A 38 2.98 5.17 -14.84
CA ARG A 38 1.91 4.18 -14.72
C ARG A 38 1.63 3.81 -13.25
N GLY A 39 2.65 3.76 -12.40
CA GLY A 39 2.49 3.58 -10.96
C GLY A 39 1.69 4.72 -10.31
N GLN A 40 1.88 5.96 -10.76
CA GLN A 40 1.09 7.10 -10.30
C GLN A 40 -0.37 7.00 -10.76
N GLN A 41 -0.62 6.60 -12.02
CA GLN A 41 -1.98 6.33 -12.50
C GLN A 41 -2.67 5.23 -11.68
N TYR A 42 -1.93 4.17 -11.35
CA TYR A 42 -2.42 3.11 -10.46
C TYR A 42 -2.81 3.67 -9.09
N ALA A 43 -1.99 4.51 -8.47
CA ALA A 43 -2.29 5.10 -7.17
C ALA A 43 -3.58 5.94 -7.20
N GLN A 44 -3.81 6.69 -8.27
CA GLN A 44 -5.05 7.45 -8.48
C GLN A 44 -6.27 6.53 -8.65
N ALA A 45 -6.13 5.46 -9.45
CA ALA A 45 -7.20 4.47 -9.63
C ALA A 45 -7.52 3.75 -8.31
N LEU A 46 -6.51 3.39 -7.52
CA LEU A 46 -6.68 2.82 -6.19
C LEU A 46 -7.45 3.78 -5.27
N ALA A 47 -7.12 5.08 -5.30
CA ALA A 47 -7.83 6.08 -4.52
C ALA A 47 -9.30 6.25 -4.92
N GLN A 48 -9.62 6.10 -6.21
CA GLN A 48 -11.00 6.10 -6.67
C GLN A 48 -11.75 4.83 -6.22
N PHE A 49 -11.10 3.66 -6.36
CA PHE A 49 -11.66 2.38 -5.92
C PHE A 49 -11.95 2.37 -4.41
N ILE A 50 -11.01 2.80 -3.57
CA ILE A 50 -11.20 2.81 -2.12
C ILE A 50 -12.32 3.77 -1.71
N ARG A 51 -12.42 4.94 -2.36
CA ARG A 51 -13.54 5.87 -2.14
C ARG A 51 -14.88 5.24 -2.50
N SER A 52 -14.95 4.44 -3.57
CA SER A 52 -16.20 3.76 -3.96
C SER A 52 -16.63 2.66 -2.99
N GLN A 53 -15.73 2.14 -2.15
CA GLN A 53 -16.07 1.14 -1.12
C GLN A 53 -16.76 1.74 0.11
N ASN A 54 -16.77 3.08 0.26
CA ASN A 54 -17.42 3.81 1.36
C ASN A 54 -17.07 3.26 2.77
N ILE A 55 -15.78 3.03 3.01
CA ILE A 55 -15.27 2.46 4.27
C ILE A 55 -15.20 3.55 5.34
N ARG A 56 -15.99 3.41 6.41
CA ARG A 56 -16.08 4.43 7.49
C ARG A 56 -14.77 4.66 8.25
N GLU A 57 -14.09 3.59 8.62
CA GLU A 57 -12.87 3.64 9.44
C GLU A 57 -11.71 2.93 8.73
N LEU A 58 -11.32 3.48 7.58
CA LEU A 58 -10.22 2.93 6.81
C LEU A 58 -8.88 3.13 7.54
N LYS A 59 -8.18 2.04 7.84
CA LYS A 59 -6.76 2.06 8.22
C LYS A 59 -5.90 1.71 7.03
N VAL A 60 -4.91 2.54 6.75
CA VAL A 60 -3.95 2.34 5.65
C VAL A 60 -2.58 2.11 6.23
N TRP A 61 -1.94 1.00 5.82
CA TRP A 61 -0.58 0.67 6.20
C TRP A 61 0.31 0.60 4.98
N THR A 62 1.52 1.14 5.11
CA THR A 62 2.56 1.08 4.08
C THR A 62 3.86 0.53 4.67
N SER A 63 4.75 0.08 3.80
CA SER A 63 6.15 -0.10 4.19
C SER A 63 6.85 1.25 4.35
N HIS A 64 8.12 1.24 4.76
CA HIS A 64 8.96 2.44 4.78
C HIS A 64 9.50 2.80 3.39
N MET A 65 9.18 2.02 2.36
CA MET A 65 9.69 2.23 1.00
C MET A 65 8.89 3.31 0.26
N LYS A 66 9.61 4.21 -0.41
CA LYS A 66 9.09 5.37 -1.14
C LYS A 66 7.91 5.02 -2.05
N ARG A 67 7.98 3.90 -2.76
CA ARG A 67 6.91 3.44 -3.66
C ARG A 67 5.58 3.13 -2.96
N THR A 68 5.60 2.53 -1.76
CA THR A 68 4.36 2.29 -1.00
C THR A 68 3.81 3.59 -0.43
N ILE A 69 4.70 4.47 0.04
CA ILE A 69 4.34 5.78 0.58
C ILE A 69 3.66 6.63 -0.51
N GLN A 70 4.28 6.77 -1.68
CA GLN A 70 3.71 7.52 -2.81
C GLN A 70 2.38 6.95 -3.31
N THR A 71 2.19 5.63 -3.21
CA THR A 71 0.91 5.01 -3.56
C THR A 71 -0.18 5.41 -2.56
N ALA A 72 0.14 5.45 -1.27
CA ALA A 72 -0.81 5.82 -0.22
C ALA A 72 -1.08 7.32 -0.15
N GLU A 73 -0.12 8.18 -0.51
CA GLU A 73 -0.32 9.64 -0.58
C GLU A 73 -1.50 10.01 -1.50
N ALA A 74 -1.69 9.27 -2.59
CA ALA A 74 -2.82 9.48 -3.50
C ALA A 74 -4.19 9.20 -2.88
N LEU A 75 -4.27 8.42 -1.79
CA LEU A 75 -5.53 8.13 -1.09
C LEU A 75 -6.07 9.34 -0.33
N GLY A 76 -5.22 10.32 0.02
CA GLY A 76 -5.62 11.53 0.74
C GLY A 76 -6.12 11.27 2.17
N VAL A 77 -5.75 10.14 2.77
CA VAL A 77 -6.09 9.76 4.14
C VAL A 77 -4.83 9.48 4.95
N PRO A 78 -4.87 9.55 6.29
CA PRO A 78 -3.75 9.15 7.13
C PRO A 78 -3.33 7.70 6.88
N TYR A 79 -2.03 7.44 6.91
CA TYR A 79 -1.45 6.10 6.80
C TYR A 79 -0.33 5.92 7.81
N GLU A 80 -0.10 4.67 8.23
CA GLU A 80 0.97 4.30 9.15
C GLU A 80 2.06 3.51 8.40
N GLN A 81 3.31 3.83 8.69
CA GLN A 81 4.46 3.19 8.04
C GLN A 81 5.06 2.11 8.96
N TRP A 82 5.12 0.87 8.47
CA TRP A 82 5.59 -0.27 9.22
C TRP A 82 6.85 -0.87 8.57
N LYS A 83 7.97 -0.85 9.29
CA LYS A 83 9.23 -1.45 8.80
C LYS A 83 9.09 -2.95 8.50
N ALA A 84 8.23 -3.65 9.25
CA ALA A 84 7.91 -5.06 9.04
C ALA A 84 7.22 -5.36 7.69
N LEU A 85 6.69 -4.33 7.01
CA LEU A 85 6.10 -4.44 5.68
C LEU A 85 7.10 -4.14 4.55
N ASN A 86 8.37 -3.90 4.86
CA ASN A 86 9.40 -3.73 3.84
C ASN A 86 9.50 -4.99 2.97
N GLU A 87 9.84 -4.76 1.69
CA GLU A 87 10.22 -5.86 0.78
C GLU A 87 11.34 -6.68 1.40
N ILE A 88 11.39 -7.97 1.04
CA ILE A 88 12.50 -8.84 1.43
C ILE A 88 13.85 -8.22 1.05
N ASP A 89 14.79 -8.24 1.99
CA ASP A 89 16.17 -7.85 1.72
C ASP A 89 16.80 -8.92 0.80
N ALA A 90 17.23 -8.48 -0.38
CA ALA A 90 17.81 -9.30 -1.44
C ALA A 90 19.32 -9.15 -1.51
#